data_AF-A0A4Y2FBG3-F1
#
_entry.id   AF-A0A4Y2FBG3-F1
#
_cell.length_a   1.000
_cell.length_b   1.000
_cell.length_c   1.000
_cell.angle_alpha   90.00
_cell.angle_beta   90.00
_cell.angle_gamma   90.00
#
_symmetry.space_group_name_H-M   'P 1'
#
loop_
_entity.id
_entity.type
_entity.pdbx_description
1 polymer ?
#
loop_
_entity_poly.entity_id
_entity_poly.type
_entity_poly.pdbx_seq_one_letter_code
_entity_poly.pdbx_strand_id
1 'polypeptide(L)'
;MALSRGPSCLGNSKDMAVRQLISLWKPLSRDSEYLSLYTGFLREDEDLGHLERVVESSEPPTQYYIPHHGVLRPDKLTTKLRVVFNASSPTTTGISLNDILMKGDVIEDVFQNISRFRRHKFAFTTDIQKMYRQILIDPDEQDLQRIVWKTGPNAEVSAYRLKTVTYGMSNAPFLAIRTLQQLAEDEKSRFPLASEVLLYDTYMDDIVSGAPDLETARRLQSQLRDA
;
A
#
# COMPACT_ATOMS: atom_id res chain seq x y z
N MET A 1 -11.26 1.70 8.63
CA MET A 1 -10.18 2.69 8.75
C MET A 1 -10.62 3.71 9.77
N ALA A 2 -9.89 3.86 10.86
CA ALA A 2 -10.36 4.77 11.90
C ALA A 2 -10.18 6.25 11.47
N LEU A 3 -11.25 7.04 11.59
CA LEU A 3 -11.30 8.46 11.18
C LEU A 3 -11.26 9.38 12.40
N SER A 4 -10.50 10.47 12.33
CA SER A 4 -10.45 11.51 13.37
C SER A 4 -11.62 12.49 13.27
N ARG A 5 -12.23 12.59 12.08
CA ARG A 5 -13.38 13.43 11.75
C ARG A 5 -14.27 12.72 10.74
N GLY A 6 -15.56 13.02 10.74
CA GLY A 6 -16.50 12.48 9.75
C GLY A 6 -16.12 12.89 8.32
N PRO A 7 -16.29 12.00 7.31
CA PRO A 7 -15.95 12.30 5.92
C PRO A 7 -16.67 13.52 5.32
N SER A 8 -17.82 13.92 5.90
CA SER A 8 -18.64 15.04 5.44
C SER A 8 -17.94 16.40 5.42
N CYS A 9 -16.76 16.53 6.04
CA CYS A 9 -15.95 17.76 5.95
C CYS A 9 -15.10 17.85 4.67
N LEU A 10 -14.98 16.75 3.92
CA LEU A 10 -14.27 16.72 2.64
C LEU A 10 -15.12 17.41 1.56
N GLY A 11 -14.45 18.21 0.73
CA GLY A 11 -15.05 18.76 -0.49
C GLY A 11 -14.79 17.88 -1.71
N ASN A 12 -15.12 18.42 -2.89
CA ASN A 12 -14.74 17.81 -4.17
C ASN A 12 -13.20 17.67 -4.29
N SER A 13 -12.74 16.47 -4.64
CA SER A 13 -11.34 16.14 -5.00
C SER A 13 -11.19 15.65 -6.45
N LYS A 14 -12.30 15.28 -7.11
CA LYS A 14 -12.33 14.71 -8.47
C LYS A 14 -11.66 15.64 -9.49
N ASP A 15 -11.94 16.93 -9.44
CA ASP A 15 -11.41 17.90 -10.40
C ASP A 15 -9.89 18.05 -10.30
N MET A 16 -9.33 17.93 -9.10
CA MET A 16 -7.88 17.94 -8.89
C MET A 16 -7.25 16.65 -9.43
N ALA A 17 -7.84 15.50 -9.12
CA ALA A 17 -7.35 14.21 -9.59
C ALA A 17 -7.37 14.12 -11.12
N VAL A 18 -8.44 14.60 -11.78
CA VAL A 18 -8.55 14.66 -13.25
C VAL A 18 -7.50 15.58 -13.86
N ARG A 19 -7.26 16.77 -13.28
CA ARG A 19 -6.21 17.67 -13.75
C ARG A 19 -4.82 17.04 -13.66
N GLN A 20 -4.53 16.34 -12.56
CA GLN A 20 -3.26 15.61 -12.42
C GLN A 20 -3.14 14.46 -13.41
N LEU A 21 -4.22 13.72 -13.65
CA LEU A 21 -4.27 12.65 -14.66
C LEU A 21 -3.98 13.20 -16.07
N ILE A 22 -4.59 14.31 -16.46
CA ILE A 22 -4.32 14.95 -17.75
C ILE A 22 -2.85 15.37 -17.87
N SER A 23 -2.26 15.88 -16.79
CA SER A 23 -0.83 16.21 -16.75
C SER A 23 0.03 14.95 -16.90
N LEU A 24 -0.32 13.87 -16.22
CA LEU A 24 0.34 12.56 -16.28
C LEU A 24 0.28 11.94 -17.69
N TRP A 25 -0.79 12.17 -18.45
CA TRP A 25 -0.90 11.70 -19.83
C TRP A 25 0.07 12.37 -20.82
N LYS A 26 0.62 13.54 -20.49
CA LYS A 26 1.62 14.22 -21.33
C LYS A 26 2.93 13.42 -21.46
N PRO A 27 3.60 12.99 -20.36
CA PRO A 27 4.76 12.11 -20.47
C PRO A 27 4.39 10.70 -20.93
N LEU A 28 3.25 10.13 -20.48
CA LEU A 28 2.85 8.77 -20.90
C LEU A 28 2.63 8.66 -22.42
N SER A 29 2.10 9.69 -23.06
CA SER A 29 1.90 9.67 -24.53
C SER A 29 3.21 9.78 -25.33
N ARG A 30 4.31 10.22 -24.70
CA ARG A 30 5.63 10.38 -25.32
C ARG A 30 6.55 9.19 -25.09
N ASP A 31 6.30 8.40 -24.04
CA ASP A 31 7.12 7.28 -23.61
C ASP A 31 6.28 6.00 -23.52
N SER A 32 6.45 5.13 -24.52
CA SER A 32 5.70 3.88 -24.62
C SER A 32 6.10 2.86 -23.55
N GLU A 33 7.35 2.86 -23.05
CA GLU A 33 7.75 1.99 -21.95
C GLU A 33 7.07 2.46 -20.67
N TYR A 34 7.07 3.76 -20.39
CA TYR A 34 6.41 4.31 -19.22
C TYR A 34 4.90 4.04 -19.23
N LEU A 35 4.23 4.24 -20.38
CA LEU A 35 2.81 3.92 -20.54
C LEU A 35 2.51 2.43 -20.32
N SER A 36 3.36 1.55 -20.87
CA SER A 36 3.22 0.11 -20.71
C SER A 36 3.35 -0.29 -19.23
N LEU A 37 4.38 0.21 -18.53
CA LEU A 37 4.58 -0.05 -17.11
C LEU A 37 3.40 0.45 -16.26
N TYR A 38 2.88 1.64 -16.55
CA TYR A 38 1.76 2.23 -15.79
C TYR A 38 0.47 1.44 -15.99
N THR A 39 0.17 1.11 -17.24
CA THR A 39 -1.02 0.33 -17.60
C THR A 39 -0.91 -1.09 -17.03
N GLY A 40 0.28 -1.68 -17.07
CA GLY A 40 0.55 -2.99 -16.47
C GLY A 40 0.32 -3.00 -14.96
N PHE A 41 0.78 -1.97 -14.24
CA PHE A 41 0.52 -1.82 -12.81
C PHE A 41 -0.98 -1.79 -12.50
N LEU A 42 -1.76 -0.96 -13.19
CA LEU A 42 -3.21 -0.87 -12.92
C LEU A 42 -3.98 -2.15 -13.28
N ARG A 43 -3.56 -2.85 -14.35
CA ARG A 43 -4.13 -4.16 -14.70
C ARG A 43 -3.80 -5.21 -13.65
N GLU A 44 -2.55 -5.27 -13.17
CA GLU A 44 -2.17 -6.18 -12.08
C GLU A 44 -3.01 -5.90 -10.83
N ASP A 45 -3.24 -4.63 -10.49
CA ASP A 45 -4.10 -4.25 -9.37
C ASP A 45 -5.56 -4.68 -9.57
N GLU A 46 -6.10 -4.59 -10.78
CA GLU A 46 -7.45 -5.06 -11.12
C GLU A 46 -7.55 -6.60 -11.10
N ASP A 47 -6.59 -7.30 -11.69
CA ASP A 47 -6.52 -8.77 -11.75
C ASP A 47 -6.39 -9.41 -10.35
N LEU A 48 -5.65 -8.76 -9.45
CA LEU A 48 -5.55 -9.16 -8.05
C LEU A 48 -6.79 -8.77 -7.22
N GLY A 49 -7.75 -8.04 -7.79
CA GLY A 49 -8.95 -7.57 -7.09
C GLY A 49 -8.67 -6.45 -6.08
N HIS A 50 -7.52 -5.76 -6.20
CA HIS A 50 -7.11 -4.62 -5.36
C HIS A 50 -7.65 -3.29 -5.91
N LEU A 51 -8.01 -3.25 -7.19
CA LEU A 51 -8.62 -2.12 -7.88
C LEU A 51 -9.91 -2.59 -8.57
N GLU A 52 -10.96 -1.79 -8.51
CA GLU A 52 -12.23 -2.10 -9.16
C GLU A 52 -12.80 -0.88 -9.86
N ARG A 53 -13.30 -1.04 -11.08
CA ARG A 53 -13.99 0.03 -11.80
C ARG A 53 -15.34 0.34 -11.13
N VAL A 54 -15.59 1.62 -10.90
CA VAL A 54 -16.86 2.09 -10.30
C VAL A 54 -17.93 2.22 -11.40
N VAL A 55 -19.12 1.67 -11.15
CA VAL A 55 -20.31 1.88 -12.00
C VAL A 55 -21.07 3.09 -11.46
N GLU A 56 -21.29 4.10 -12.28
CA GLU A 56 -21.87 5.41 -11.89
C GLU A 56 -23.37 5.38 -11.57
N SER A 57 -23.95 4.22 -11.24
CA SER A 57 -25.40 4.06 -11.04
C SER A 57 -25.93 4.70 -9.74
N SER A 58 -25.04 4.98 -8.77
CA SER A 58 -25.36 5.65 -7.51
C SER A 58 -24.04 6.11 -6.87
N GLU A 59 -23.71 7.38 -7.00
CA GLU A 59 -22.55 7.97 -6.32
C GLU A 59 -22.85 8.11 -4.80
N PRO A 60 -22.07 7.48 -3.90
CA PRO A 60 -22.27 7.63 -2.46
C PRO A 60 -22.04 9.07 -2.01
N PRO A 61 -22.64 9.48 -0.87
CA PRO A 61 -22.66 10.88 -0.44
C PRO A 61 -21.28 11.46 -0.12
N THR A 62 -20.28 10.63 0.15
CA THR A 62 -18.91 11.10 0.35
C THR A 62 -17.91 10.22 -0.36
N GLN A 63 -17.05 10.86 -1.15
CA GLN A 63 -16.03 10.22 -1.96
C GLN A 63 -14.76 11.06 -1.89
N TYR A 64 -13.61 10.40 -2.01
CA TYR A 64 -12.34 11.09 -2.15
C TYR A 64 -11.53 10.47 -3.28
N TYR A 65 -11.16 11.31 -4.24
CA TYR A 65 -10.34 10.96 -5.39
C TYR A 65 -8.89 11.28 -5.10
N ILE A 66 -8.09 10.24 -4.86
CA ILE A 66 -6.66 10.32 -4.60
C ILE A 66 -5.93 10.55 -5.93
N PRO A 67 -5.25 11.69 -6.12
CA PRO A 67 -4.38 11.87 -7.27
C PRO A 67 -3.19 10.92 -7.19
N HIS A 68 -2.72 10.44 -8.33
CA HIS A 68 -1.58 9.52 -8.40
C HIS A 68 -0.63 9.88 -9.53
N HIS A 69 0.65 9.52 -9.35
CA HIS A 69 1.70 9.71 -10.35
C HIS A 69 2.72 8.58 -10.27
N GLY A 70 3.49 8.39 -11.33
CA GLY A 70 4.50 7.34 -11.41
C GLY A 70 5.90 7.90 -11.18
N VAL A 71 6.70 7.16 -10.43
CA VAL A 71 8.13 7.41 -10.24
C VAL A 71 8.89 6.24 -10.86
N LEU A 72 9.64 6.53 -11.93
CA LEU A 72 10.51 5.55 -12.56
C LEU A 72 11.79 5.37 -11.74
N ARG A 73 12.16 4.11 -11.53
CA ARG A 73 13.38 3.68 -10.85
C ARG A 73 14.14 2.73 -11.79
N PRO A 74 14.83 3.27 -12.81
CA PRO A 74 15.47 2.46 -13.85
C PRO A 74 16.62 1.58 -13.31
N ASP A 75 17.15 1.94 -12.14
CA ASP A 75 18.17 1.25 -11.37
C ASP A 75 17.63 -0.01 -10.65
N LYS A 76 16.31 -0.21 -10.56
CA LYS A 76 15.70 -1.38 -9.91
C LYS A 76 15.37 -2.47 -10.94
N LEU A 77 15.89 -3.67 -10.69
CA LEU A 77 15.69 -4.86 -11.53
C LEU A 77 14.24 -5.37 -11.54
N THR A 78 13.54 -5.30 -10.40
CA THR A 78 12.23 -5.96 -10.20
C THR A 78 11.04 -5.01 -10.27
N THR A 79 11.21 -3.72 -9.95
CA THR A 79 10.10 -2.75 -9.90
C THR A 79 10.53 -1.40 -10.47
N LYS A 80 10.59 -1.35 -11.81
CA LYS A 80 10.97 -0.15 -12.58
C LYS A 80 10.01 1.04 -12.40
N LEU A 81 8.76 0.79 -12.01
CA LEU A 81 7.75 1.83 -11.77
C LEU A 81 7.16 1.71 -10.37
N ARG A 82 7.10 2.82 -9.63
CA ARG A 82 6.29 2.95 -8.41
C ARG A 82 5.17 3.96 -8.66
N VAL A 83 3.92 3.54 -8.52
CA VAL A 83 2.78 4.46 -8.47
C VAL A 83 2.64 4.99 -7.05
N VAL A 84 2.58 6.32 -6.93
CA VAL A 84 2.47 7.04 -5.67
C VAL A 84 1.10 7.70 -5.62
N PHE A 85 0.35 7.42 -4.55
CA PHE A 85 -0.96 7.98 -4.29
C PHE A 85 -0.84 9.14 -3.29
N ASN A 86 -1.39 10.31 -3.61
CA ASN A 86 -1.27 11.51 -2.81
C ASN A 86 -2.56 11.78 -2.01
N ALA A 87 -2.74 11.04 -0.91
CA ALA A 87 -3.87 11.24 0.00
C ALA A 87 -3.79 12.53 0.84
N SER A 88 -2.71 13.32 0.67
CA SER A 88 -2.57 14.67 1.26
C SER A 88 -3.04 15.78 0.31
N SER A 89 -3.59 15.45 -0.87
CA SER A 89 -4.12 16.46 -1.78
C SER A 89 -5.34 17.16 -1.15
N PRO A 90 -5.36 18.50 -1.02
CA PRO A 90 -6.52 19.18 -0.46
C PRO A 90 -7.73 19.05 -1.40
N THR A 91 -8.90 18.89 -0.80
CA THR A 91 -10.18 19.05 -1.50
C THR A 91 -10.52 20.54 -1.67
N THR A 92 -11.67 20.85 -2.27
CA THR A 92 -12.21 22.22 -2.32
C THR A 92 -12.44 22.87 -0.95
N THR A 93 -12.55 22.10 0.14
CA THR A 93 -12.61 22.64 1.51
C THR A 93 -11.23 22.90 2.12
N GLY A 94 -10.14 22.57 1.42
CA GLY A 94 -8.77 22.63 1.93
C GLY A 94 -8.36 21.43 2.78
N ILE A 95 -9.29 20.51 3.08
CA ILE A 95 -9.06 19.30 3.88
C ILE A 95 -8.72 18.12 2.95
N SER A 96 -7.70 17.35 3.29
CA SER A 96 -7.29 16.13 2.59
C SER A 96 -7.78 14.86 3.29
N LEU A 97 -7.65 13.70 2.64
CA LEU A 97 -7.96 12.41 3.27
C LEU A 97 -7.05 12.19 4.49
N ASN A 98 -5.76 12.48 4.36
CA ASN A 98 -4.81 12.31 5.46
C ASN A 98 -5.10 13.15 6.70
N ASP A 99 -5.80 14.29 6.55
CA ASP A 99 -6.21 15.15 7.68
C ASP A 99 -7.34 14.55 8.53
N ILE A 100 -8.14 13.66 7.93
CA ILE A 100 -9.28 13.02 8.60
C ILE A 100 -8.99 11.57 9.03
N LEU A 101 -7.84 11.02 8.67
CA LEU A 101 -7.41 9.68 9.08
C LEU A 101 -6.74 9.73 10.46
N MET A 102 -7.03 8.77 11.33
CA MET A 102 -6.22 8.55 12.53
C MET A 102 -4.94 7.81 12.15
N LYS A 103 -3.80 8.52 12.24
CA LYS A 103 -2.48 8.01 11.86
C LYS A 103 -2.10 6.72 12.59
N GLY A 104 -2.41 6.66 13.89
CA GLY A 104 -1.90 5.62 14.79
C GLY A 104 -0.42 5.78 15.09
N ASP A 105 0.04 5.06 16.12
CA ASP A 105 1.44 5.07 16.55
C ASP A 105 2.19 3.89 15.95
N VAL A 106 3.30 4.21 15.28
CA VAL A 106 4.24 3.22 14.76
C VAL A 106 5.53 3.35 15.53
N ILE A 107 5.86 2.33 16.32
CA ILE A 107 7.11 2.25 17.06
C ILE A 107 7.94 1.18 16.37
N GLU A 108 8.98 1.62 15.67
CA GLU A 108 9.98 0.75 15.09
C GLU A 108 11.36 1.19 15.57
N ASP A 109 12.12 0.23 16.09
CA ASP A 109 13.45 0.48 16.62
C ASP A 109 14.47 -0.27 15.76
N VAL A 110 14.97 0.43 14.74
CA VAL A 110 16.02 -0.08 13.83
C VAL A 110 17.24 -0.54 14.61
N PHE A 111 17.59 0.11 15.72
CA PHE A 111 18.74 -0.27 16.52
C PHE A 111 18.51 -1.62 17.21
N GLN A 112 17.33 -1.86 17.77
CA GLN A 112 16.99 -3.17 18.32
C GLN A 112 16.99 -4.26 17.25
N ASN A 113 16.39 -4.01 16.09
CA ASN A 113 16.35 -4.97 14.99
C ASN A 113 17.77 -5.36 14.53
N ILE A 114 18.64 -4.36 14.28
CA ILE A 114 20.04 -4.62 13.89
C ILE A 114 20.81 -5.32 15.02
N SER A 115 20.54 -5.00 16.28
CA SER A 115 21.19 -5.62 17.43
C SER A 115 20.83 -7.09 17.58
N ARG A 116 19.56 -7.46 17.35
CA ARG A 116 19.11 -8.86 17.31
C ARG A 116 19.73 -9.59 16.12
N PHE A 117 19.64 -8.98 14.93
CA PHE A 117 20.16 -9.53 13.68
C PHE A 117 21.64 -9.95 13.80
N ARG A 118 22.48 -9.09 14.39
CA ARG A 118 23.93 -9.35 14.57
C ARG A 118 24.26 -10.50 15.52
N ARG A 119 23.30 -11.00 16.31
CA ARG A 119 23.52 -12.13 17.23
C ARG A 119 23.41 -13.49 16.53
N HIS A 120 22.85 -13.55 15.32
CA HIS A 120 22.65 -14.81 14.63
C HIS A 120 23.94 -15.29 13.94
N LYS A 121 24.21 -16.60 14.07
CA LYS A 121 25.31 -17.26 13.35
C LYS A 121 24.96 -17.44 11.87
N PHE A 122 23.70 -17.72 11.58
CA PHE A 122 23.14 -17.81 10.24
C PHE A 122 22.04 -16.76 10.11
N ALA A 123 22.23 -15.79 9.23
CA ALA A 123 21.36 -14.62 9.11
C ALA A 123 20.80 -14.51 7.69
N PHE A 124 19.58 -13.98 7.55
CA PHE A 124 18.95 -13.73 6.26
C PHE A 124 18.03 -12.51 6.33
N THR A 125 17.72 -11.99 5.14
CA THR A 125 16.76 -10.90 4.96
C THR A 125 15.71 -11.34 3.94
N THR A 126 14.46 -10.92 4.13
CA THR A 126 13.39 -11.13 3.15
C THR A 126 12.41 -9.96 3.22
N ASP A 127 11.72 -9.67 2.12
CA ASP A 127 10.66 -8.68 2.08
C ASP A 127 9.26 -9.33 2.10
N ILE A 128 8.28 -8.64 2.67
CA ILE A 128 6.86 -8.99 2.62
C ILE A 128 6.27 -8.41 1.35
N GLN A 129 6.15 -9.25 0.32
CA GLN A 129 5.71 -8.81 -0.99
C GLN A 129 4.32 -8.15 -0.92
N LYS A 130 4.24 -6.90 -1.39
CA LYS A 130 3.00 -6.12 -1.48
C LYS A 130 2.28 -6.00 -0.11
N MET A 131 3.01 -5.93 1.00
CA MET A 131 2.49 -5.91 2.39
C MET A 131 1.19 -5.11 2.57
N TYR A 132 1.17 -3.83 2.19
CA TYR A 132 -0.01 -2.98 2.35
C TYR A 132 -1.23 -3.50 1.55
N ARG A 133 -0.99 -4.05 0.36
CA ARG A 133 -2.05 -4.53 -0.53
C ARG A 133 -2.65 -5.86 -0.08
N GLN A 134 -2.08 -6.51 0.94
CA GLN A 134 -2.66 -7.71 1.55
C GLN A 134 -3.79 -7.38 2.55
N ILE A 135 -4.05 -6.10 2.80
CA ILE A 135 -4.97 -5.65 3.84
C ILE A 135 -6.17 -5.00 3.19
N LEU A 136 -7.33 -5.67 3.25
CA LEU A 136 -8.58 -5.15 2.71
C LEU A 136 -9.11 -3.98 3.55
N ILE A 137 -9.71 -3.04 2.85
CA ILE A 137 -10.41 -1.89 3.41
C ILE A 137 -11.88 -2.24 3.51
N ASP A 138 -12.52 -1.80 4.58
CA ASP A 138 -13.95 -1.96 4.79
C ASP A 138 -14.73 -1.43 3.56
N PRO A 139 -15.67 -2.20 2.99
CA PRO A 139 -16.43 -1.78 1.81
C PRO A 139 -17.05 -0.39 1.91
N ASP A 140 -17.50 0.02 3.10
CA ASP A 140 -18.16 1.31 3.33
C ASP A 140 -17.18 2.51 3.23
N GLU A 141 -15.87 2.24 3.26
CA GLU A 141 -14.82 3.26 3.24
C GLU A 141 -14.00 3.26 1.95
N GLN A 142 -14.20 2.26 1.07
CA GLN A 142 -13.43 2.15 -0.18
C GLN A 142 -13.63 3.35 -1.11
N ASP A 143 -14.78 4.02 -1.00
CA ASP A 143 -15.08 5.24 -1.77
C ASP A 143 -14.29 6.48 -1.31
N LEU A 144 -13.61 6.40 -0.17
CA LEU A 144 -12.59 7.38 0.23
C LEU A 144 -11.25 7.16 -0.46
N GLN A 145 -11.09 6.07 -1.23
CA GLN A 145 -9.88 5.73 -1.95
C GLN A 145 -10.15 5.54 -3.45
N ARG A 146 -10.89 6.48 -4.06
CA ARG A 146 -11.09 6.47 -5.50
C ARG A 146 -9.88 7.02 -6.23
N ILE A 147 -9.66 6.57 -7.45
CA ILE A 147 -8.72 7.15 -8.42
C ILE A 147 -9.43 7.36 -9.76
N VAL A 148 -8.78 8.10 -10.65
CA VAL A 148 -9.27 8.31 -12.02
C VAL A 148 -8.24 7.80 -13.01
N TRP A 149 -8.68 7.09 -14.04
CA TRP A 149 -7.81 6.58 -15.08
C TRP A 149 -8.47 6.66 -16.45
N LYS A 150 -7.65 6.67 -17.51
CA LYS A 150 -8.09 6.58 -18.91
C LYS A 150 -7.42 5.37 -19.54
N THR A 151 -8.13 4.64 -20.38
CA THR A 151 -7.53 3.50 -21.12
C THR A 151 -6.76 3.93 -22.38
N GLY A 152 -6.82 5.22 -22.73
CA GLY A 152 -6.11 5.80 -23.86
C GLY A 152 -6.20 7.33 -23.89
N PRO A 153 -5.45 7.99 -24.79
CA PRO A 153 -5.37 9.45 -24.85
C PRO A 153 -6.73 10.12 -25.10
N ASN A 154 -7.58 9.47 -25.92
CA ASN A 154 -8.91 9.96 -26.29
C ASN A 154 -10.05 9.21 -25.55
N ALA A 155 -9.72 8.27 -24.66
CA ALA A 155 -10.73 7.56 -23.88
C ALA A 155 -11.40 8.50 -22.88
N GLU A 156 -12.60 8.15 -22.42
CA GLU A 156 -13.22 8.84 -21.30
C GLU A 156 -12.50 8.52 -19.99
N VAL A 157 -12.58 9.45 -19.04
CA VAL A 157 -12.04 9.23 -17.69
C VAL A 157 -13.01 8.33 -16.94
N SER A 158 -12.51 7.21 -16.41
CA SER A 158 -13.27 6.32 -15.55
C SER A 158 -12.78 6.41 -14.10
N ALA A 159 -13.71 6.25 -13.16
CA ALA A 159 -13.41 6.14 -11.74
C ALA A 159 -13.13 4.68 -11.35
N TYR A 160 -12.17 4.49 -10.46
CA TYR A 160 -11.85 3.19 -9.87
C TYR A 160 -11.73 3.34 -8.36
N ARG A 161 -12.04 2.29 -7.60
CA ARG A 161 -11.85 2.25 -6.14
C ARG A 161 -10.73 1.29 -5.77
N LEU A 162 -9.85 1.74 -4.89
CA LEU A 162 -8.83 0.90 -4.28
C LEU A 162 -9.45 0.15 -3.09
N LYS A 163 -9.25 -1.15 -3.05
CA LYS A 163 -9.87 -2.05 -2.06
C LYS A 163 -8.97 -2.40 -0.90
N THR A 164 -7.69 -2.03 -0.99
CA THR A 164 -6.66 -2.42 -0.02
C THR A 164 -5.96 -1.20 0.56
N VAL A 165 -5.30 -1.35 1.71
CA VAL A 165 -4.44 -0.29 2.25
C VAL A 165 -3.42 0.11 1.20
N THR A 166 -3.38 1.40 0.89
CA THR A 166 -2.54 1.97 -0.14
C THR A 166 -1.48 2.89 0.45
N TYR A 167 -0.25 2.78 -0.04
CA TYR A 167 0.84 3.67 0.35
C TYR A 167 0.54 5.12 -0.03
N GLY A 168 0.80 6.04 0.90
CA GLY A 168 0.47 7.47 0.76
C GLY A 168 -0.62 7.94 1.71
N MET A 169 -1.36 7.00 2.32
CA MET A 169 -2.23 7.30 3.46
C MET A 169 -1.42 7.43 4.75
N SER A 170 -1.80 8.38 5.61
CA SER A 170 -1.10 8.66 6.87
C SER A 170 -1.11 7.48 7.84
N ASN A 171 -2.19 6.68 7.83
CA ASN A 171 -2.39 5.52 8.70
C ASN A 171 -1.90 4.19 8.11
N ALA A 172 -1.47 4.15 6.85
CA ALA A 172 -1.07 2.91 6.19
C ALA A 172 0.04 2.15 6.94
N PRO A 173 1.10 2.80 7.46
CA PRO A 173 2.12 2.12 8.27
C PRO A 173 1.55 1.46 9.52
N PHE A 174 0.69 2.17 10.27
CA PHE A 174 0.06 1.64 11.47
C PHE A 174 -0.82 0.43 11.15
N LEU A 175 -1.68 0.54 10.14
CA LEU A 175 -2.56 -0.56 9.73
C LEU A 175 -1.75 -1.80 9.35
N ALA A 176 -0.65 -1.62 8.63
CA ALA A 176 0.16 -2.74 8.17
C ALA A 176 0.91 -3.44 9.31
N ILE A 177 1.58 -2.67 10.16
CA ILE A 177 2.31 -3.23 11.32
C ILE A 177 1.35 -3.87 12.31
N ARG A 178 0.20 -3.23 12.60
CA ARG A 178 -0.80 -3.81 13.49
C ARG A 178 -1.40 -5.10 12.93
N THR A 179 -1.68 -5.15 11.64
CA THR A 179 -2.17 -6.38 11.00
C THR A 179 -1.14 -7.50 11.13
N LEU A 180 0.14 -7.20 10.90
CA LEU A 180 1.22 -8.18 11.03
C LEU A 180 1.37 -8.70 12.46
N GLN A 181 1.31 -7.81 13.46
CA GLN A 181 1.37 -8.19 14.88
C GLN A 181 0.17 -9.05 15.29
N GLN A 182 -1.02 -8.75 14.79
CA GLN A 182 -2.22 -9.55 15.07
C GLN A 182 -2.09 -10.93 14.43
N LEU A 183 -1.67 -11.00 13.16
CA LEU A 183 -1.43 -12.26 12.45
C LEU A 183 -0.41 -13.14 13.18
N ALA A 184 0.67 -12.53 13.68
CA ALA A 184 1.69 -13.24 14.44
C ALA A 184 1.14 -13.89 15.71
N GLU A 185 0.23 -13.23 16.44
CA GLU A 185 -0.40 -13.80 17.62
C GLU A 185 -1.42 -14.89 17.25
N ASP A 186 -2.27 -14.64 16.25
CA ASP A 186 -3.31 -15.57 15.81
C ASP A 186 -2.71 -16.90 15.29
N GLU A 187 -1.60 -16.82 14.56
CA GLU A 187 -0.95 -17.97 13.90
C GLU A 187 0.20 -18.58 14.70
N LYS A 188 0.47 -18.06 15.91
CA LYS A 188 1.59 -18.49 16.78
C LYS A 188 1.64 -19.99 17.05
N SER A 189 0.48 -20.62 17.17
CA SER A 189 0.40 -22.06 17.41
C SER A 189 0.89 -22.90 16.21
N ARG A 190 0.69 -22.39 14.99
CA ARG A 190 1.06 -23.04 13.73
C ARG A 190 2.48 -22.68 13.29
N PHE A 191 2.86 -21.42 13.42
CA PHE A 191 4.13 -20.88 12.94
C PHE A 191 4.93 -20.16 14.04
N PRO A 192 5.32 -20.85 15.13
CA PRO A 192 5.89 -20.21 16.32
C PRO A 192 7.18 -19.41 16.07
N LEU A 193 8.04 -19.84 15.13
CA LEU A 193 9.28 -19.13 14.81
C LEU A 193 8.99 -17.89 13.95
N ALA A 194 8.12 -18.03 12.95
CA ALA A 194 7.72 -16.89 12.13
C ALA A 194 7.02 -15.82 12.99
N SER A 195 6.11 -16.21 13.88
CA SER A 195 5.44 -15.28 14.78
C SER A 195 6.40 -14.46 15.64
N GLU A 196 7.44 -15.08 16.21
CA GLU A 196 8.46 -14.36 16.97
C GLU A 196 9.19 -13.33 16.10
N VAL A 197 9.56 -13.71 14.89
CA VAL A 197 10.23 -12.84 13.91
C VAL A 197 9.33 -11.69 13.44
N LEU A 198 8.04 -11.96 13.19
CA LEU A 198 7.09 -10.93 12.79
C LEU A 198 6.86 -9.89 13.90
N LEU A 199 6.95 -10.30 15.17
CA LEU A 199 6.79 -9.40 16.31
C LEU A 199 8.04 -8.55 16.60
N TYR A 200 9.24 -9.08 16.34
CA TYR A 200 10.47 -8.49 16.86
C TYR A 200 11.53 -8.14 15.81
N ASP A 201 11.51 -8.77 14.64
CA ASP A 201 12.58 -8.66 13.65
C ASP A 201 12.08 -8.08 12.31
N THR A 202 10.89 -7.49 12.31
CA THR A 202 10.32 -6.78 11.15
C THR A 202 10.58 -5.28 11.26
N TYR A 203 10.99 -4.67 10.14
CA TYR A 203 11.08 -3.25 9.93
C TYR A 203 10.33 -2.89 8.65
N MET A 204 9.16 -2.29 8.78
CA MET A 204 8.20 -2.06 7.70
C MET A 204 7.91 -3.35 6.93
N ASP A 205 8.29 -3.41 5.67
CA ASP A 205 8.16 -4.56 4.78
C ASP A 205 9.38 -5.50 4.80
N ASP A 206 10.47 -5.14 5.50
CA ASP A 206 11.68 -5.95 5.58
C ASP A 206 11.71 -6.80 6.86
N ILE A 207 12.03 -8.08 6.72
CA ILE A 207 12.34 -8.99 7.83
C ILE A 207 13.84 -9.23 7.85
N VAL A 208 14.47 -8.99 9.01
CA VAL A 208 15.92 -9.06 9.18
C VAL A 208 16.25 -9.93 10.39
N SER A 209 16.39 -11.25 10.17
CA SER A 209 16.45 -12.24 11.24
C SER A 209 17.49 -13.34 10.96
N GLY A 210 17.49 -14.39 11.77
CA GLY A 210 18.41 -15.52 11.66
C GLY A 210 18.24 -16.56 12.75
N ALA A 211 19.21 -17.46 12.84
CA ALA A 211 19.22 -18.56 13.80
C ALA A 211 20.66 -18.94 14.24
N PRO A 212 20.82 -19.66 15.36
CA PRO A 212 22.12 -20.15 15.83
C PRO A 212 22.68 -21.29 14.97
N ASP A 213 21.82 -22.01 14.24
CA ASP A 213 22.19 -23.14 13.39
C ASP A 213 21.39 -23.16 12.07
N LEU A 214 21.88 -23.92 11.10
CA LEU A 214 21.35 -23.96 9.74
C LEU A 214 19.99 -24.68 9.65
N GLU A 215 19.73 -25.65 10.52
CA GLU A 215 18.46 -26.40 10.53
C GLU A 215 17.32 -25.47 10.99
N THR A 216 17.53 -24.77 12.10
CA THR A 216 16.59 -23.79 12.63
C THR A 216 16.36 -22.64 11.64
N ALA A 217 17.43 -22.14 10.98
CA ALA A 217 17.30 -21.10 9.95
C ALA A 217 16.38 -21.53 8.80
N ARG A 218 16.56 -22.75 8.28
CA ARG A 218 15.73 -23.30 7.20
C ARG A 218 14.29 -23.53 7.62
N ARG A 219 14.07 -23.99 8.85
CA ARG A 219 12.73 -24.16 9.41
C ARG A 219 12.02 -22.80 9.54
N LEU A 220 12.71 -21.79 10.04
CA LEU A 220 12.19 -20.42 10.13
C LEU A 220 11.84 -19.88 8.73
N GLN A 221 12.73 -20.01 7.75
CA GLN A 221 12.45 -19.61 6.36
C GLN A 221 11.21 -20.32 5.79
N SER A 222 11.04 -21.61 6.09
CA SER A 222 9.86 -22.36 5.64
C SER A 222 8.59 -21.83 6.30
N GLN A 223 8.62 -21.56 7.61
CA GLN A 223 7.47 -20.96 8.30
C GLN A 223 7.13 -19.57 7.77
N LEU A 224 8.12 -18.72 7.46
CA LEU A 224 7.88 -17.39 6.89
C LEU A 224 7.30 -17.42 5.47
N ARG A 225 7.55 -18.49 4.71
CA ARG A 225 6.99 -18.66 3.37
C ARG A 225 5.58 -19.24 3.38
N ASP A 226 5.30 -20.09 4.37
CA ASP A 226 4.07 -20.88 4.45
C ASP A 226 3.00 -20.22 5.36
N ALA A 227 3.38 -19.18 6.12
CA ALA A 227 2.50 -18.32 6.93
C ALA A 227 1.79 -17.27 6.07
#